data_AF-A0AA96VEP8-F1
#
_entry.id   AF-A0AA96VEP8-F1
#
_cell.length_a   1.000
_cell.length_b   1.000
_cell.length_c   1.000
_cell.angle_alpha   90.00
_cell.angle_beta   90.00
_cell.angle_gamma   90.00
#
_symmetry.space_group_name_H-M   'P 1'
#
loop_
_entity.id
_entity.type
_entity.pdbx_description
1 polymer ?
#
loop_
_entity_poly.entity_id
_entity_poly.type
_entity_poly.pdbx_seq_one_letter_code
_entity_poly.pdbx_strand_id
1 'polypeptide(L)'
;MTIVLGIEGTAWNLSAAVVDGTDVLVEVTHTYRPASGGIHPREAAQHHAAHIGEVIDAVFAELEAKGISRNEIDAVAFSRGPGLGPCLRIVATAARMISQILQKPLVGVNHCVAHIEVGIWKTEATDPVVLYVSGANSQVLSYQDGAYRVLGETLDIGLGNSLDKFARSAGLPHPGGPLIEKYAKDATCYLELPYTVKGMDFFFSGLSTAATRLLNENKMPEKGCKTPEKGCKSASNEFNEEFLANICHSYQETAFAMAVEVTERALAHTGKSEVLLAGGVGANSRLREMFDCMCQERGARFYVPEKRFMGDNGAMIAYTGLLMYKAGDVLSLEESTVDAGFRADYVSVTWKNKNPVHVEAEIQKMRNGAEAVISVEPGVFGGGFDPATSIPFPAELKSFGFEIPKRKMIIKERISKGYRLDILDSRIRKERTKIEVRMMTEARRAGVLTPVVYGVMEASIHMELIDGIPLKFVISKFESNDVFLEKSGIEVGKMVGKLHAANIIHGDLTTSNMIYIGANDAKSMEKDADAFKIYLIDFGLSATDKTIEAKGVDVHVLFRTLESSYRNADKLIAAFSKGYASEFKNADSVLKRTEEIKLRGRYI
;
A
#
# COMPACT_ATOMS: atom_id res chain seq x y z
N MET A 1 -31.68 13.26 -17.28
CA MET A 1 -30.30 12.77 -17.40
C MET A 1 -29.44 13.78 -16.67
N THR A 2 -28.55 13.36 -15.77
CA THR A 2 -27.76 14.32 -14.98
C THR A 2 -26.46 14.61 -15.71
N ILE A 3 -26.16 15.88 -15.99
CA ILE A 3 -24.97 16.29 -16.73
C ILE A 3 -24.06 17.12 -15.81
N VAL A 4 -22.78 16.76 -15.72
CA VAL A 4 -21.81 17.47 -14.86
C VAL A 4 -20.58 17.85 -15.65
N LEU A 5 -20.13 19.11 -15.48
CA LEU A 5 -18.84 19.60 -15.93
C LEU A 5 -17.80 19.35 -14.82
N GLY A 6 -16.70 18.69 -15.11
CA GLY A 6 -15.56 18.50 -14.20
C GLY A 6 -14.32 19.23 -14.69
N ILE A 7 -13.58 19.86 -13.77
CA ILE A 7 -12.31 20.56 -14.07
C ILE A 7 -11.18 19.96 -13.21
N GLU A 8 -10.16 19.43 -13.87
CA GLU A 8 -8.94 18.86 -13.29
C GLU A 8 -7.73 19.77 -13.58
N GLY A 9 -6.88 19.95 -12.57
CA GLY A 9 -5.65 20.73 -12.65
C GLY A 9 -4.92 20.75 -11.31
N THR A 10 -4.79 19.59 -10.69
CA THR A 10 -4.05 19.38 -9.44
C THR A 10 -2.54 19.47 -9.63
N ALA A 11 -2.02 19.17 -10.83
CA ALA A 11 -0.59 19.09 -11.11
C ALA A 11 -0.19 19.72 -12.45
N TRP A 12 0.14 18.90 -13.46
CA TRP A 12 0.68 19.31 -14.77
C TRP A 12 -0.37 19.28 -15.87
N ASN A 13 -1.39 18.42 -15.74
CA ASN A 13 -2.45 18.29 -16.72
C ASN A 13 -3.63 19.20 -16.37
N LEU A 14 -4.00 20.10 -17.28
CA LEU A 14 -5.25 20.88 -17.19
C LEU A 14 -6.28 20.22 -18.10
N SER A 15 -7.41 19.81 -17.55
CA SER A 15 -8.42 19.09 -18.31
C SER A 15 -9.82 19.47 -17.84
N ALA A 16 -10.76 19.60 -18.75
CA ALA A 16 -12.16 19.78 -18.44
C ALA A 16 -13.00 18.81 -19.28
N ALA A 17 -14.04 18.25 -18.67
CA ALA A 17 -14.91 17.28 -19.34
C ALA A 17 -16.36 17.41 -18.88
N VAL A 18 -17.28 17.01 -19.75
CA VAL A 18 -18.71 16.91 -19.44
C VAL A 18 -19.13 15.45 -19.55
N VAL A 19 -19.86 14.95 -18.55
CA VAL A 19 -20.34 13.56 -18.49
C VAL A 19 -21.82 13.49 -18.14
N ASP A 20 -22.50 12.42 -18.55
CA ASP A 20 -23.94 12.20 -18.30
C ASP A 20 -24.27 11.00 -17.39
N GLY A 21 -23.23 10.40 -16.81
CA GLY A 21 -23.29 9.20 -15.96
C GLY A 21 -23.17 7.88 -16.73
N THR A 22 -23.38 7.90 -18.04
CA THR A 22 -23.17 6.74 -18.93
C THR A 22 -21.87 6.87 -19.71
N ASP A 23 -21.59 8.04 -20.25
CA ASP A 23 -20.36 8.29 -20.99
C ASP A 23 -19.78 9.70 -20.82
N VAL A 24 -18.60 9.90 -21.39
CA VAL A 24 -17.94 11.20 -21.53
C VAL A 24 -18.47 11.87 -22.79
N LEU A 25 -19.24 12.94 -22.60
CA LEU A 25 -19.80 13.72 -23.70
C LEU A 25 -18.73 14.53 -24.41
N VAL A 26 -17.88 15.24 -23.66
CA VAL A 26 -16.80 16.09 -24.19
C VAL A 26 -15.63 16.06 -23.22
N GLU A 27 -14.40 16.11 -23.72
CA GLU A 27 -13.20 16.23 -22.90
C GLU A 27 -12.11 16.98 -23.67
N VAL A 28 -11.62 18.08 -23.09
CA VAL A 28 -10.54 18.89 -23.64
C VAL A 28 -9.41 18.96 -22.63
N THR A 29 -8.19 18.79 -23.10
CA THR A 29 -6.99 18.73 -22.25
C THR A 29 -5.88 19.59 -22.83
N HIS A 30 -5.24 20.39 -21.96
CA HIS A 30 -4.02 21.13 -22.26
C HIS A 30 -2.95 20.83 -21.21
N THR A 31 -1.83 20.26 -21.65
CA THR A 31 -0.85 19.65 -20.76
C THR A 31 0.41 20.50 -20.65
N TYR A 32 0.81 20.88 -19.42
CA TYR A 32 2.10 21.54 -19.18
C TYR A 32 3.25 20.54 -19.37
N ARG A 33 4.22 20.92 -20.19
CA ARG A 33 5.46 20.16 -20.41
C ARG A 33 6.65 21.02 -19.96
N PRO A 34 7.36 20.65 -18.89
CA PRO A 34 8.51 21.42 -18.43
C PRO A 34 9.63 21.38 -19.50
N ALA A 35 10.29 22.52 -19.72
CA ALA A 35 11.39 22.61 -20.68
C ALA A 35 12.62 21.79 -20.24
N SER A 36 12.84 21.69 -18.93
CA SER A 36 13.86 20.84 -18.32
C SER A 36 13.49 20.49 -16.88
N GLY A 37 14.00 19.36 -16.37
CA GLY A 37 13.79 18.96 -14.98
C GLY A 37 12.38 18.41 -14.69
N GLY A 38 11.91 18.62 -13.46
CA GLY A 38 10.57 18.20 -13.02
C GLY A 38 9.53 19.32 -13.12
N ILE A 39 8.31 19.04 -12.67
CA ILE A 39 7.22 20.02 -12.67
C ILE A 39 7.51 21.10 -11.64
N HIS A 40 7.64 22.37 -12.08
CA HIS A 40 7.79 23.50 -11.18
C HIS A 40 6.41 24.10 -10.83
N PRO A 41 6.00 24.14 -9.54
CA PRO A 41 4.62 24.50 -9.17
C PRO A 41 4.15 25.87 -9.67
N ARG A 42 5.06 26.85 -9.73
CA ARG A 42 4.74 28.19 -10.25
C ARG A 42 4.49 28.19 -11.76
N GLU A 43 5.26 27.42 -12.52
CA GLU A 43 5.15 27.39 -13.99
C GLU A 43 3.90 26.62 -14.41
N ALA A 44 3.62 25.49 -13.75
CA ALA A 44 2.38 24.74 -13.96
C ALA A 44 1.14 25.61 -13.67
N ALA A 45 1.18 26.39 -12.58
CA ALA A 45 0.12 27.34 -12.28
C ALA A 45 0.00 28.46 -13.32
N GLN A 46 1.11 29.05 -13.78
CA GLN A 46 1.07 30.08 -14.84
C GLN A 46 0.46 29.53 -16.13
N HIS A 47 0.81 28.30 -16.50
CA HIS A 47 0.21 27.60 -17.62
C HIS A 47 -1.30 27.41 -17.42
N HIS A 48 -1.76 26.95 -16.24
CA HIS A 48 -3.19 26.82 -15.97
C HIS A 48 -3.93 28.16 -16.06
N ALA A 49 -3.35 29.23 -15.51
CA ALA A 49 -3.95 30.56 -15.58
C ALA A 49 -4.07 31.08 -17.01
N ALA A 50 -3.12 30.75 -17.89
CA ALA A 50 -3.13 31.16 -19.29
C ALA A 50 -4.16 30.39 -20.13
N HIS A 51 -4.37 29.10 -19.85
CA HIS A 51 -5.13 28.21 -20.76
C HIS A 51 -6.50 27.76 -20.22
N ILE A 52 -6.84 27.98 -18.95
CA ILE A 52 -8.10 27.46 -18.37
C ILE A 52 -9.35 28.02 -19.05
N GLY A 53 -9.32 29.29 -19.49
CA GLY A 53 -10.41 29.88 -20.28
C GLY A 53 -10.58 29.18 -21.62
N GLU A 54 -9.47 29.01 -22.37
CA GLU A 54 -9.46 28.33 -23.68
C GLU A 54 -9.97 26.90 -23.58
N VAL A 55 -9.56 26.15 -22.55
CA VAL A 55 -10.01 24.78 -22.32
C VAL A 55 -11.52 24.71 -22.05
N ILE A 56 -12.06 25.59 -21.21
CA ILE A 56 -13.49 25.62 -20.88
C ILE A 56 -14.33 26.05 -22.09
N ASP A 57 -13.87 27.08 -22.83
CA ASP A 57 -14.56 27.55 -24.04
C ASP A 57 -14.61 26.45 -25.11
N ALA A 58 -13.52 25.71 -25.29
CA ALA A 58 -13.49 24.55 -26.20
C ALA A 58 -14.48 23.46 -25.78
N VAL A 59 -14.56 23.14 -24.47
CA VAL A 59 -15.55 22.16 -23.96
C VAL A 59 -16.97 22.61 -24.29
N PHE A 60 -17.31 23.89 -24.07
CA PHE A 60 -18.66 24.38 -24.39
C PHE A 60 -18.94 24.40 -25.88
N ALA A 61 -17.97 24.80 -26.71
CA ALA A 61 -18.12 24.78 -28.17
C ALA A 61 -18.35 23.36 -28.70
N GLU A 62 -17.60 22.37 -28.21
CA GLU A 62 -17.78 20.97 -28.59
C GLU A 62 -19.09 20.38 -28.07
N LEU A 63 -19.55 20.81 -26.88
CA LEU A 63 -20.84 20.38 -26.31
C LEU A 63 -22.02 20.93 -27.14
N GLU A 64 -21.96 22.21 -27.51
CA GLU A 64 -22.95 22.85 -28.38
C GLU A 64 -22.97 22.23 -29.78
N ALA A 65 -21.81 21.85 -30.32
CA ALA A 65 -21.71 21.12 -31.59
C ALA A 65 -22.39 19.73 -31.55
N LYS A 66 -22.53 19.14 -30.37
CA LYS A 66 -23.29 17.90 -30.13
C LYS A 66 -24.78 18.15 -29.86
N GLY A 67 -25.23 19.40 -29.94
CA GLY A 67 -26.62 19.80 -29.74
C GLY A 67 -27.03 19.92 -28.27
N ILE A 68 -26.06 19.94 -27.34
CA ILE A 68 -26.31 20.06 -25.90
C ILE A 68 -25.95 21.48 -25.47
N SER A 69 -26.89 22.20 -24.88
CA SER A 69 -26.63 23.55 -24.36
C SER A 69 -25.86 23.48 -23.05
N ARG A 70 -24.89 24.39 -22.83
CA ARG A 70 -24.22 24.55 -21.52
C ARG A 70 -25.18 24.79 -20.35
N ASN A 71 -26.40 25.27 -20.61
CA ASN A 71 -27.42 25.47 -19.58
C ASN A 71 -28.04 24.15 -19.06
N GLU A 72 -27.87 23.06 -19.81
CA GLU A 72 -28.28 21.70 -19.43
C GLU A 72 -27.31 21.04 -18.43
N ILE A 73 -26.16 21.67 -18.14
CA ILE A 73 -25.28 21.25 -17.06
C ILE A 73 -26.02 21.43 -15.73
N ASP A 74 -26.03 20.39 -14.91
CA ASP A 74 -26.69 20.37 -13.60
C ASP A 74 -25.77 20.79 -12.46
N ALA A 75 -24.46 20.52 -12.57
CA ALA A 75 -23.47 20.88 -11.56
C ALA A 75 -22.08 21.09 -12.16
N VAL A 76 -21.25 21.86 -11.45
CA VAL A 76 -19.83 22.08 -11.76
C VAL A 76 -18.99 21.43 -10.68
N ALA A 77 -18.17 20.47 -11.07
CA ALA A 77 -17.22 19.76 -10.23
C ALA A 77 -15.79 20.24 -10.49
N PHE A 78 -14.95 20.23 -9.46
CA PHE A 78 -13.54 20.58 -9.59
C PHE A 78 -12.66 19.74 -8.68
N SER A 79 -11.41 19.53 -9.07
CA SER A 79 -10.45 18.86 -8.22
C SER A 79 -10.05 19.77 -7.04
N ARG A 80 -10.59 19.45 -5.86
CA ARG A 80 -10.36 20.21 -4.62
C ARG A 80 -8.99 19.90 -4.00
N GLY A 81 -8.50 18.69 -4.24
CA GLY A 81 -7.22 18.18 -3.75
C GLY A 81 -7.18 16.65 -3.68
N PRO A 82 -6.04 16.05 -3.31
CA PRO A 82 -4.77 16.71 -2.98
C PRO A 82 -4.05 17.21 -4.25
N GLY A 83 -3.04 18.06 -4.10
CA GLY A 83 -2.29 18.58 -5.27
C GLY A 83 -1.52 19.87 -5.03
N LEU A 84 -0.91 20.39 -6.10
CA LEU A 84 -0.14 21.63 -6.07
C LEU A 84 -1.03 22.82 -5.74
N GLY A 85 -0.90 23.36 -4.53
CA GLY A 85 -1.72 24.48 -4.04
C GLY A 85 -1.88 25.65 -5.03
N PRO A 86 -0.82 26.12 -5.73
CA PRO A 86 -0.95 27.15 -6.77
C PRO A 86 -1.89 26.75 -7.92
N CYS A 87 -1.81 25.52 -8.42
CA CYS A 87 -2.65 24.99 -9.49
C CYS A 87 -4.11 24.82 -9.03
N LEU A 88 -4.31 24.22 -7.85
CA LEU A 88 -5.63 24.02 -7.24
C LEU A 88 -6.41 25.34 -7.12
N ARG A 89 -5.74 26.43 -6.69
CA ARG A 89 -6.39 27.74 -6.56
C ARG A 89 -6.94 28.28 -7.88
N ILE A 90 -6.25 28.04 -8.99
CA ILE A 90 -6.69 28.50 -10.31
C ILE A 90 -7.91 27.70 -10.75
N VAL A 91 -7.87 26.38 -10.63
CA VAL A 91 -8.98 25.48 -10.95
C VAL A 91 -10.22 25.81 -10.13
N ALA A 92 -10.07 25.96 -8.81
CA ALA A 92 -11.18 26.32 -7.92
C ALA A 92 -11.76 27.70 -8.25
N THR A 93 -10.93 28.67 -8.64
CA THR A 93 -11.39 30.01 -9.05
C THR A 93 -12.24 29.93 -10.33
N ALA A 94 -11.77 29.20 -11.34
CA ALA A 94 -12.54 29.00 -12.56
C ALA A 94 -13.85 28.25 -12.30
N ALA A 95 -13.81 27.17 -11.51
CA ALA A 95 -15.00 26.39 -11.19
C ALA A 95 -16.09 27.21 -10.48
N ARG A 96 -15.69 28.05 -9.50
CA ARG A 96 -16.61 28.98 -8.82
C ARG A 96 -17.23 29.98 -9.79
N MET A 97 -16.40 30.55 -10.68
CA MET A 97 -16.88 31.51 -11.68
C MET A 97 -17.89 30.86 -12.63
N ILE A 98 -17.60 29.67 -13.15
CA ILE A 98 -18.52 28.93 -14.04
C ILE A 98 -19.80 28.52 -13.31
N SER A 99 -19.70 28.03 -12.07
CA SER A 99 -20.86 27.71 -11.22
C SER A 99 -21.78 28.93 -11.04
N GLN A 100 -21.21 30.13 -10.81
CA GLN A 100 -21.99 31.36 -10.70
C GLN A 100 -22.61 31.82 -12.03
N ILE A 101 -21.86 31.73 -13.13
CA ILE A 101 -22.36 32.10 -14.48
C ILE A 101 -23.53 31.21 -14.89
N LEU A 102 -23.41 29.89 -14.67
CA LEU A 102 -24.46 28.92 -15.02
C LEU A 102 -25.57 28.84 -13.96
N GLN A 103 -25.38 29.45 -12.79
CA GLN A 103 -26.24 29.33 -11.61
C GLN A 103 -26.47 27.86 -11.21
N LYS A 104 -25.40 27.06 -11.20
CA LYS A 104 -25.44 25.62 -10.89
C LYS A 104 -24.62 25.29 -9.64
N PRO A 105 -25.02 24.29 -8.85
CA PRO A 105 -24.27 23.83 -7.69
C PRO A 105 -22.80 23.50 -7.99
N LEU A 106 -21.94 23.75 -7.00
CA LEU A 106 -20.52 23.46 -7.04
C LEU A 106 -20.22 22.18 -6.24
N VAL A 107 -19.36 21.31 -6.75
CA VAL A 107 -18.95 20.07 -6.09
C VAL A 107 -17.42 20.00 -6.00
N GLY A 108 -16.89 19.86 -4.79
CA GLY A 108 -15.44 19.75 -4.56
C GLY A 108 -15.00 18.29 -4.46
N VAL A 109 -14.36 17.79 -5.50
CA VAL A 109 -14.02 16.38 -5.65
C VAL A 109 -12.62 16.09 -5.12
N ASN A 110 -12.47 14.98 -4.40
CA ASN A 110 -11.16 14.44 -4.05
C ASN A 110 -10.54 13.72 -5.26
N HIS A 111 -9.36 14.16 -5.68
CA HIS A 111 -8.65 13.68 -6.85
C HIS A 111 -8.30 12.19 -6.77
N CYS A 112 -7.86 11.70 -5.60
CA CYS A 112 -7.53 10.28 -5.42
C CYS A 112 -8.79 9.40 -5.53
N VAL A 113 -9.89 9.81 -4.90
CA VAL A 113 -11.18 9.11 -5.01
C VAL A 113 -11.70 9.13 -6.45
N ALA A 114 -11.44 10.22 -7.19
CA ALA A 114 -11.85 10.31 -8.59
C ALA A 114 -11.18 9.27 -9.49
N HIS A 115 -9.88 9.01 -9.29
CA HIS A 115 -9.15 7.91 -9.96
C HIS A 115 -9.77 6.53 -9.67
N ILE A 116 -10.29 6.33 -8.46
CA ILE A 116 -10.94 5.07 -8.08
C ILE A 116 -12.31 4.95 -8.76
N GLU A 117 -13.16 5.97 -8.63
CA GLU A 117 -14.53 5.93 -9.12
C GLU A 117 -14.61 5.88 -10.66
N VAL A 118 -13.70 6.58 -11.37
CA VAL A 118 -13.62 6.46 -12.83
C VAL A 118 -13.16 5.06 -13.25
N GLY A 119 -12.26 4.44 -12.48
CA GLY A 119 -11.82 3.07 -12.71
C GLY A 119 -12.94 2.06 -12.52
N ILE A 120 -13.74 2.22 -11.46
CA ILE A 120 -14.95 1.41 -11.23
C ILE A 120 -15.98 1.64 -12.35
N TRP A 121 -16.19 2.89 -12.77
CA TRP A 121 -17.15 3.23 -13.84
C TRP A 121 -16.80 2.63 -15.19
N LYS A 122 -15.51 2.58 -15.52
CA LYS A 122 -15.00 2.15 -16.83
C LYS A 122 -14.45 0.73 -16.82
N THR A 123 -14.79 -0.06 -15.79
CA THR A 123 -14.51 -1.49 -15.70
C THR A 123 -15.70 -2.21 -15.08
N GLU A 124 -15.62 -3.53 -14.91
CA GLU A 124 -16.63 -4.32 -14.20
C GLU A 124 -16.34 -4.44 -12.69
N ALA A 125 -15.35 -3.71 -12.18
CA ALA A 125 -15.05 -3.71 -10.76
C ALA A 125 -16.24 -3.17 -9.96
N THR A 126 -16.52 -3.78 -8.80
CA THR A 126 -17.64 -3.37 -7.94
C THR A 126 -17.15 -2.95 -6.56
N ASP A 127 -16.31 -3.78 -5.95
CA ASP A 127 -15.71 -3.53 -4.64
C ASP A 127 -14.24 -4.01 -4.60
N PRO A 128 -13.35 -3.37 -5.36
CA PRO A 128 -11.95 -3.79 -5.45
C PRO A 128 -11.09 -3.31 -4.28
N VAL A 129 -9.99 -4.02 -4.05
CA VAL A 129 -8.77 -3.42 -3.48
C VAL A 129 -8.09 -2.64 -4.60
N VAL A 130 -7.77 -1.38 -4.35
CA VAL A 130 -7.23 -0.48 -5.38
C VAL A 130 -5.76 -0.21 -5.12
N LEU A 131 -4.88 -0.47 -6.08
CA LEU A 131 -3.56 0.15 -6.10
C LEU A 131 -3.66 1.45 -6.91
N TYR A 132 -3.53 2.59 -6.24
CA TYR A 132 -3.42 3.90 -6.88
C TYR A 132 -1.96 4.35 -6.92
N VAL A 133 -1.37 4.38 -8.12
CA VAL A 133 0.03 4.75 -8.35
C VAL A 133 0.15 5.84 -9.41
N SER A 134 0.54 7.04 -8.97
CA SER A 134 0.80 8.21 -9.80
C SER A 134 2.22 8.74 -9.56
N GLY A 135 2.52 9.94 -10.07
CA GLY A 135 3.78 10.63 -9.76
C GLY A 135 3.96 10.82 -8.25
N ALA A 136 2.98 11.43 -7.59
CA ALA A 136 3.07 11.77 -6.17
C ALA A 136 2.46 10.70 -5.25
N ASN A 137 1.45 9.95 -5.72
CA ASN A 137 0.70 9.03 -4.89
C ASN A 137 1.11 7.58 -5.13
N SER A 138 1.19 6.80 -4.06
CA SER A 138 1.31 5.34 -4.13
C SER A 138 0.62 4.77 -2.90
N GLN A 139 -0.60 4.31 -3.09
CA GLN A 139 -1.51 3.91 -2.02
C GLN A 139 -2.26 2.64 -2.42
N VAL A 140 -2.49 1.75 -1.45
CA VAL A 140 -3.41 0.62 -1.54
C VAL A 140 -4.64 0.95 -0.73
N LEU A 141 -5.79 1.07 -1.38
CA LEU A 141 -7.03 1.49 -0.76
C LEU A 141 -8.12 0.42 -0.85
N SER A 142 -9.09 0.50 0.04
CA SER A 142 -10.28 -0.34 0.02
C SER A 142 -11.47 0.42 0.60
N TYR A 143 -12.64 0.29 -0.02
CA TYR A 143 -13.87 0.87 0.54
C TYR A 143 -14.29 0.08 1.80
N GLN A 144 -14.38 0.79 2.93
CA GLN A 144 -14.76 0.27 4.24
C GLN A 144 -15.44 1.37 5.08
N ASP A 145 -16.55 1.03 5.75
CA ASP A 145 -17.25 1.93 6.69
C ASP A 145 -17.54 3.34 6.14
N GLY A 146 -17.97 3.43 4.87
CA GLY A 146 -18.35 4.70 4.27
C GLY A 146 -17.19 5.56 3.76
N ALA A 147 -15.96 5.04 3.67
CA ALA A 147 -14.83 5.75 3.11
C ALA A 147 -13.82 4.81 2.41
N TYR A 148 -12.96 5.36 1.55
CA TYR A 148 -11.82 4.61 1.02
C TYR A 148 -10.65 4.66 2.01
N ARG A 149 -10.43 3.56 2.74
CA ARG A 149 -9.36 3.47 3.74
C ARG A 149 -8.04 3.11 3.06
N VAL A 150 -6.97 3.83 3.43
CA VAL A 150 -5.61 3.52 3.00
C VAL A 150 -5.07 2.36 3.85
N LEU A 151 -4.97 1.18 3.24
CA LEU A 151 -4.42 -0.03 3.87
C LEU A 151 -2.89 -0.03 3.83
N GLY A 152 -2.32 0.59 2.80
CA GLY A 152 -0.88 0.69 2.59
C GLY A 152 -0.51 1.93 1.80
N GLU A 153 0.60 2.58 2.10
CA GLU A 153 1.09 3.73 1.32
C GLU A 153 2.62 3.83 1.29
N THR A 154 3.12 4.70 0.41
CA THR A 154 4.52 5.10 0.46
C THR A 154 4.76 5.96 1.70
N LEU A 155 5.83 5.67 2.44
CA LEU A 155 6.25 6.49 3.58
C LEU A 155 7.35 7.51 3.19
N ASP A 156 7.72 7.57 1.91
CA ASP A 156 8.71 8.51 1.39
C ASP A 156 8.29 9.24 0.11
N ILE A 157 8.48 8.65 -1.07
CA ILE A 157 8.15 9.25 -2.38
C ILE A 157 7.22 8.32 -3.15
N GLY A 158 6.33 8.87 -3.98
CA GLY A 158 5.51 8.07 -4.90
C GLY A 158 6.36 7.28 -5.89
N LEU A 159 5.87 6.11 -6.31
CA LEU A 159 6.52 5.23 -7.28
C LEU A 159 6.83 5.95 -8.60
N GLY A 160 5.89 6.75 -9.11
CA GLY A 160 6.09 7.54 -10.33
C GLY A 160 7.22 8.56 -10.17
N ASN A 161 7.25 9.32 -9.07
CA ASN A 161 8.34 10.24 -8.78
C ASN A 161 9.67 9.52 -8.58
N SER A 162 9.66 8.32 -7.99
CA SER A 162 10.87 7.52 -7.84
C SER A 162 11.44 7.07 -9.19
N LEU A 163 10.57 6.65 -10.13
CA LEU A 163 10.94 6.35 -11.51
C LEU A 163 11.48 7.60 -12.22
N ASP A 164 10.79 8.74 -12.13
CA ASP A 164 11.24 10.01 -12.74
C ASP A 164 12.58 10.49 -12.16
N LYS A 165 12.79 10.32 -10.85
CA LYS A 165 14.04 10.67 -10.18
C LYS A 165 15.20 9.81 -10.68
N PHE A 166 14.99 8.49 -10.81
CA PHE A 166 15.99 7.59 -11.39
C PHE A 166 16.26 7.92 -12.88
N ALA A 167 15.21 8.10 -13.69
CA ALA A 167 15.33 8.48 -15.09
C ALA A 167 16.17 9.75 -15.27
N ARG A 168 15.93 10.77 -14.44
CA ARG A 168 16.72 12.01 -14.44
C ARG A 168 18.19 11.77 -14.10
N SER A 169 18.48 10.92 -13.11
CA SER A 169 19.86 10.52 -12.80
C SER A 169 20.54 9.78 -13.97
N ALA A 170 19.76 9.04 -14.77
CA ALA A 170 20.20 8.36 -15.98
C ALA A 170 20.30 9.27 -17.22
N GLY A 171 20.05 10.58 -17.09
CA GLY A 171 20.06 11.52 -18.22
C GLY A 171 18.86 11.38 -19.15
N LEU A 172 17.81 10.65 -18.75
CA LEU A 172 16.60 10.45 -19.53
C LEU A 172 15.62 11.64 -19.34
N PRO A 173 14.94 12.10 -20.42
CA PRO A 173 13.97 13.19 -20.32
C PRO A 173 12.68 12.75 -19.58
N HIS A 174 11.92 13.73 -19.09
CA HIS A 174 10.60 13.49 -18.53
C HIS A 174 9.55 13.32 -19.66
N PRO A 175 8.59 12.39 -19.57
CA PRO A 175 8.33 11.44 -18.48
C PRO A 175 9.27 10.21 -18.49
N GLY A 176 9.81 9.86 -17.31
CA GLY A 176 10.82 8.82 -17.17
C GLY A 176 10.27 7.39 -17.19
N GLY A 177 9.06 7.17 -16.65
CA GLY A 177 8.43 5.84 -16.56
C GLY A 177 8.40 5.07 -17.89
N PRO A 178 7.85 5.63 -18.99
CA PRO A 178 7.82 4.97 -20.30
C PRO A 178 9.21 4.69 -20.89
N LEU A 179 10.20 5.52 -20.58
CA LEU A 179 11.57 5.31 -21.05
C LEU A 179 12.24 4.17 -20.30
N ILE A 180 12.09 4.10 -18.97
CA ILE A 180 12.59 2.98 -18.17
C ILE A 180 11.98 1.67 -18.67
N GLU A 181 10.68 1.65 -18.98
CA GLU A 181 10.00 0.48 -19.56
C GLU A 181 10.55 0.09 -20.93
N LYS A 182 10.91 1.08 -21.75
CA LYS A 182 11.54 0.81 -23.04
C LYS A 182 12.92 0.18 -22.86
N TYR A 183 13.79 0.79 -22.05
CA TYR A 183 15.15 0.27 -21.80
C TYR A 183 15.13 -1.10 -21.11
N ALA A 184 14.18 -1.35 -20.21
CA ALA A 184 14.07 -2.62 -19.49
C ALA A 184 13.87 -3.84 -20.43
N LYS A 185 13.37 -3.64 -21.66
CA LYS A 185 13.16 -4.72 -22.63
C LYS A 185 14.46 -5.28 -23.20
N ASP A 186 15.51 -4.48 -23.22
CA ASP A 186 16.81 -4.83 -23.78
C ASP A 186 17.77 -5.40 -22.71
N ALA A 187 17.25 -5.69 -21.51
CA ALA A 187 18.05 -6.20 -20.40
C ALA A 187 18.49 -7.65 -20.60
N THR A 188 19.72 -7.95 -20.19
CA THR A 188 20.35 -9.27 -20.24
C THR A 188 20.43 -9.94 -18.86
N CYS A 189 20.31 -9.17 -17.77
CA CYS A 189 20.31 -9.70 -16.41
C CYS A 189 19.56 -8.82 -15.39
N TYR A 190 19.31 -9.41 -14.22
CA TYR A 190 18.82 -8.73 -13.02
C TYR A 190 19.99 -8.36 -12.10
N LEU A 191 20.02 -7.10 -11.67
CA LEU A 191 20.93 -6.51 -10.71
C LEU A 191 20.24 -6.39 -9.36
N GLU A 192 20.96 -6.77 -8.32
CA GLU A 192 20.44 -6.75 -6.96
C GLU A 192 20.18 -5.32 -6.46
N LEU A 193 18.93 -5.05 -6.14
CA LEU A 193 18.45 -3.80 -5.56
C LEU A 193 17.73 -4.06 -4.22
N PRO A 194 17.67 -3.04 -3.33
CA PRO A 194 17.05 -3.18 -2.02
C PRO A 194 15.53 -3.34 -2.12
N TYR A 195 15.00 -4.37 -1.46
CA TYR A 195 13.57 -4.66 -1.39
C TYR A 195 13.01 -4.23 -0.03
N THR A 196 12.30 -3.10 0.03
CA THR A 196 11.94 -2.45 1.31
C THR A 196 10.42 -2.32 1.49
N VAL A 197 9.81 -3.38 2.04
CA VAL A 197 8.40 -3.42 2.48
C VAL A 197 8.36 -3.50 3.99
N LYS A 198 7.52 -2.69 4.64
CA LYS A 198 7.25 -2.74 6.08
C LYS A 198 5.74 -2.82 6.31
N GLY A 199 5.26 -3.95 6.79
CA GLY A 199 3.83 -4.21 6.98
C GLY A 199 3.07 -4.14 5.67
N MET A 200 2.22 -3.12 5.53
CA MET A 200 1.51 -2.82 4.29
C MET A 200 2.07 -1.55 3.61
N ASP A 201 3.22 -1.05 4.01
CA ASP A 201 3.82 0.16 3.45
C ASP A 201 5.10 -0.16 2.66
N PHE A 202 5.44 0.71 1.70
CA PHE A 202 6.63 0.58 0.85
C PHE A 202 7.50 1.85 0.86
N PHE A 203 8.79 1.69 0.57
CA PHE A 203 9.78 2.77 0.51
C PHE A 203 10.55 2.73 -0.80
N PHE A 204 10.51 3.80 -1.59
CA PHE A 204 11.15 3.83 -2.90
C PHE A 204 12.44 4.67 -2.95
N SER A 205 12.72 5.51 -1.96
CA SER A 205 13.92 6.36 -1.95
C SER A 205 15.20 5.54 -1.91
N GLY A 206 15.25 4.50 -1.07
CA GLY A 206 16.41 3.60 -0.96
C GLY A 206 16.69 2.87 -2.28
N LEU A 207 15.61 2.47 -2.98
CA LEU A 207 15.68 1.84 -4.29
C LEU A 207 16.25 2.80 -5.35
N SER A 208 15.72 4.03 -5.41
CA SER A 208 16.22 5.10 -6.29
C SER A 208 17.69 5.41 -6.05
N THR A 209 18.10 5.60 -4.79
CA THR A 209 19.50 5.88 -4.45
C THR A 209 20.43 4.72 -4.80
N ALA A 210 20.01 3.47 -4.56
CA ALA A 210 20.81 2.30 -4.92
C ALA A 210 20.98 2.16 -6.44
N ALA A 211 19.92 2.37 -7.22
CA ALA A 211 19.97 2.33 -8.67
C ALA A 211 20.85 3.45 -9.25
N THR A 212 20.72 4.69 -8.77
CA THR A 212 21.58 5.81 -9.16
C THR A 212 23.04 5.56 -8.78
N ARG A 213 23.30 4.91 -7.64
CA ARG A 213 24.66 4.53 -7.25
C ARG A 213 25.27 3.51 -8.21
N LEU A 214 24.53 2.47 -8.59
CA LEU A 214 24.99 1.48 -9.58
C LEU A 214 25.34 2.15 -10.92
N LEU A 215 24.47 3.06 -11.37
CA LEU A 215 24.69 3.84 -12.59
C LEU A 215 25.99 4.66 -12.51
N ASN A 216 26.22 5.37 -11.39
CA ASN A 216 27.41 6.22 -11.22
C ASN A 216 28.70 5.42 -11.06
N GLU A 217 28.65 4.26 -10.40
CA GLU A 217 29.81 3.40 -10.20
C GLU A 217 30.24 2.70 -11.50
N ASN A 218 29.33 2.55 -12.48
CA ASN A 218 29.57 1.98 -13.81
C ASN A 218 30.32 0.63 -13.78
N LYS A 219 30.14 -0.12 -12.68
CA LYS A 219 30.75 -1.43 -12.43
C LYS A 219 29.66 -2.45 -12.29
N MET A 220 29.76 -3.54 -13.05
CA MET A 220 28.93 -4.72 -12.79
C MET A 220 29.28 -5.27 -11.40
N PRO A 221 28.30 -5.51 -10.52
CA PRO A 221 28.57 -6.15 -9.23
C PRO A 221 29.07 -7.58 -9.46
N GLU A 222 30.17 -7.95 -8.77
CA GLU A 222 30.75 -9.31 -8.82
C GLU A 222 29.79 -10.41 -8.33
N LYS A 223 28.74 -10.02 -7.59
CA LYS A 223 27.67 -10.90 -7.09
C LYS A 223 26.33 -10.36 -7.58
N GLY A 224 25.65 -11.11 -8.45
CA GLY A 224 24.30 -10.79 -8.96
C GLY A 224 24.06 -11.26 -10.39
N CYS A 225 25.09 -11.25 -11.24
CA CYS A 225 25.00 -11.78 -12.60
C CYS A 225 25.07 -13.33 -12.57
N LYS A 226 23.93 -14.00 -12.78
CA LYS A 226 23.85 -15.48 -12.80
C LYS A 226 23.49 -16.06 -14.17
N THR A 227 23.70 -15.30 -15.24
CA THR A 227 23.71 -15.82 -16.63
C THR A 227 25.11 -15.71 -17.20
N PRO A 228 26.05 -16.60 -16.83
CA PRO A 228 27.40 -16.60 -17.38
C PRO A 228 27.40 -17.32 -18.74
N GLU A 229 26.72 -16.79 -19.75
CA GLU A 229 26.98 -17.21 -21.12
C GLU A 229 27.12 -16.01 -22.05
N LYS A 230 28.41 -15.72 -22.31
CA LYS A 230 28.97 -14.87 -23.38
C LYS A 230 28.87 -13.35 -23.19
N GLY A 231 29.92 -12.79 -22.58
CA GLY A 231 30.55 -11.62 -23.19
C GLY A 231 30.36 -10.25 -22.53
N CYS A 232 29.88 -10.14 -21.29
CA CYS A 232 29.88 -8.85 -20.59
C CYS A 232 31.32 -8.43 -20.24
N LYS A 233 31.99 -7.75 -21.17
CA LYS A 233 33.30 -7.12 -20.93
C LYS A 233 33.09 -5.79 -20.22
N SER A 234 33.76 -5.59 -19.08
CA SER A 234 34.01 -4.25 -18.56
C SER A 234 35.01 -3.54 -19.47
N ALA A 235 34.57 -2.59 -20.29
CA ALA A 235 35.49 -1.72 -21.03
C ALA A 235 34.83 -0.39 -21.40
N SER A 236 35.62 0.68 -21.23
CA SER A 236 35.45 2.10 -21.59
C SER A 236 34.47 2.97 -20.77
N ASN A 237 34.86 4.24 -20.60
CA ASN A 237 34.11 5.36 -20.02
C ASN A 237 32.94 5.84 -20.92
N GLU A 238 32.45 4.99 -21.82
CA GLU A 238 31.32 5.29 -22.70
C GLU A 238 30.00 4.82 -22.07
N PHE A 239 28.92 5.52 -22.38
CA PHE A 239 27.58 5.20 -21.89
C PHE A 239 27.18 3.79 -22.32
N ASN A 240 27.08 2.87 -21.36
CA ASN A 240 26.72 1.49 -21.63
C ASN A 240 25.20 1.31 -21.59
N GLU A 241 24.56 1.37 -22.76
CA GLU A 241 23.10 1.20 -22.91
C GLU A 241 22.61 -0.14 -22.37
N GLU A 242 23.40 -1.23 -22.49
CA GLU A 242 23.07 -2.54 -21.94
C GLU A 242 23.04 -2.52 -20.40
N PHE A 243 24.01 -1.83 -19.79
CA PHE A 243 24.03 -1.68 -18.34
C PHE A 243 22.86 -0.83 -17.83
N LEU A 244 22.51 0.24 -18.54
CA LEU A 244 21.30 1.01 -18.24
C LEU A 244 20.03 0.16 -18.38
N ALA A 245 19.92 -0.67 -19.42
CA ALA A 245 18.81 -1.60 -19.61
C ALA A 245 18.67 -2.55 -18.42
N ASN A 246 19.79 -3.14 -17.96
CA ASN A 246 19.83 -4.00 -16.78
C ASN A 246 19.38 -3.28 -15.51
N ILE A 247 19.81 -2.04 -15.26
CA ILE A 247 19.34 -1.26 -14.10
C ILE A 247 17.85 -0.94 -14.23
N CYS A 248 17.37 -0.51 -15.40
CA CYS A 248 15.96 -0.23 -15.67
C CYS A 248 15.06 -1.45 -15.40
N HIS A 249 15.45 -2.62 -15.92
CA HIS A 249 14.76 -3.88 -15.67
C HIS A 249 14.73 -4.23 -14.18
N SER A 250 15.88 -4.19 -13.53
CA SER A 250 16.02 -4.52 -12.10
C SER A 250 15.20 -3.59 -11.21
N TYR A 251 15.18 -2.31 -11.57
CA TYR A 251 14.39 -1.29 -10.89
C TYR A 251 12.90 -1.62 -11.01
N GLN A 252 12.41 -1.91 -12.22
CA GLN A 252 11.01 -2.24 -12.45
C GLN A 252 10.60 -3.50 -11.70
N GLU A 253 11.34 -4.60 -11.86
CA GLU A 253 11.03 -5.87 -11.18
C GLU A 253 10.98 -5.71 -9.66
N THR A 254 11.94 -4.95 -9.09
CA THR A 254 11.99 -4.73 -7.64
C THR A 254 10.85 -3.84 -7.17
N ALA A 255 10.64 -2.69 -7.82
CA ALA A 255 9.62 -1.72 -7.42
C ALA A 255 8.20 -2.26 -7.59
N PHE A 256 7.92 -2.93 -8.71
CA PHE A 256 6.62 -3.49 -9.00
C PHE A 256 6.32 -4.71 -8.13
N ALA A 257 7.33 -5.56 -7.84
CA ALA A 257 7.13 -6.67 -6.91
C ALA A 257 6.78 -6.18 -5.50
N MET A 258 7.31 -5.01 -5.07
CA MET A 258 6.92 -4.38 -3.80
C MET A 258 5.47 -3.93 -3.81
N ALA A 259 5.04 -3.24 -4.88
CA ALA A 259 3.65 -2.78 -5.02
C ALA A 259 2.65 -3.94 -5.10
N VAL A 260 2.98 -5.01 -5.83
CA VAL A 260 2.15 -6.22 -5.94
C VAL A 260 2.12 -6.98 -4.62
N GLU A 261 3.24 -7.13 -3.91
CA GLU A 261 3.26 -7.78 -2.57
C GLU A 261 2.35 -7.07 -1.57
N VAL A 262 2.45 -5.74 -1.49
CA VAL A 262 1.60 -4.96 -0.57
C VAL A 262 0.13 -5.06 -0.95
N THR A 263 -0.18 -5.05 -2.24
CA THR A 263 -1.56 -5.22 -2.71
C THR A 263 -2.09 -6.63 -2.45
N GLU A 264 -1.26 -7.66 -2.61
CA GLU A 264 -1.60 -9.05 -2.26
C GLU A 264 -1.89 -9.19 -0.76
N ARG A 265 -1.07 -8.57 0.10
CA ARG A 265 -1.29 -8.51 1.55
C ARG A 265 -2.64 -7.85 1.88
N ALA A 266 -2.96 -6.72 1.24
CA ALA A 266 -4.23 -6.02 1.43
C ALA A 266 -5.43 -6.83 0.92
N LEU A 267 -5.30 -7.52 -0.21
CA LEU A 267 -6.33 -8.42 -0.75
C LEU A 267 -6.64 -9.56 0.23
N ALA A 268 -5.61 -10.19 0.78
CA ALA A 268 -5.76 -11.22 1.80
C ALA A 268 -6.38 -10.67 3.10
N HIS A 269 -5.99 -9.45 3.51
CA HIS A 269 -6.50 -8.81 4.73
C HIS A 269 -7.98 -8.43 4.65
N THR A 270 -8.44 -8.00 3.47
CA THR A 270 -9.82 -7.52 3.25
C THR A 270 -10.79 -8.63 2.87
N GLY A 271 -10.29 -9.81 2.50
CA GLY A 271 -11.12 -10.92 1.99
C GLY A 271 -11.77 -10.65 0.62
N LYS A 272 -11.42 -9.54 -0.04
CA LYS A 272 -11.95 -9.15 -1.35
C LYS A 272 -11.38 -10.04 -2.46
N SER A 273 -12.06 -10.07 -3.60
CA SER A 273 -11.71 -10.90 -4.77
C SER A 273 -11.49 -10.09 -6.04
N GLU A 274 -11.31 -8.77 -5.93
CA GLU A 274 -11.14 -7.86 -7.05
C GLU A 274 -9.96 -6.92 -6.75
N VAL A 275 -9.13 -6.68 -7.76
CA VAL A 275 -8.06 -5.68 -7.73
C VAL A 275 -8.27 -4.71 -8.87
N LEU A 276 -8.20 -3.41 -8.58
CA LEU A 276 -8.24 -2.33 -9.56
C LEU A 276 -6.89 -1.60 -9.54
N LEU A 277 -6.28 -1.42 -10.72
CA LEU A 277 -5.09 -0.60 -10.87
C LEU A 277 -5.47 0.79 -11.41
N ALA A 278 -5.11 1.83 -10.67
CA ALA A 278 -5.41 3.23 -10.99
C ALA A 278 -4.15 4.09 -10.99
N GLY A 279 -4.21 5.24 -11.68
CA GLY A 279 -3.11 6.19 -11.80
C GLY A 279 -2.13 5.90 -12.94
N GLY A 280 -1.36 6.92 -13.33
CA GLY A 280 -0.56 6.90 -14.56
C GLY A 280 0.55 5.85 -14.60
N VAL A 281 1.08 5.42 -13.45
CA VAL A 281 2.09 4.34 -13.40
C VAL A 281 1.46 2.99 -13.72
N GLY A 282 0.15 2.83 -13.47
CA GLY A 282 -0.63 1.66 -13.86
C GLY A 282 -0.64 1.40 -15.38
N ALA A 283 -0.24 2.39 -16.18
CA ALA A 283 -0.10 2.23 -17.61
C ALA A 283 1.04 1.29 -18.04
N ASN A 284 2.02 1.01 -17.17
CA ASN A 284 3.17 0.16 -17.46
C ASN A 284 2.75 -1.30 -17.70
N SER A 285 3.20 -1.92 -18.80
CA SER A 285 2.76 -3.28 -19.16
C SER A 285 3.28 -4.32 -18.17
N ARG A 286 4.52 -4.17 -17.71
CA ARG A 286 5.15 -5.13 -16.80
C ARG A 286 4.45 -5.16 -15.44
N LEU A 287 4.09 -4.00 -14.89
CA LEU A 287 3.30 -3.92 -13.66
C LEU A 287 1.95 -4.65 -13.81
N ARG A 288 1.26 -4.48 -14.95
CA ARG A 288 0.00 -5.17 -15.22
C ARG A 288 0.16 -6.69 -15.32
N GLU A 289 1.21 -7.17 -15.97
CA GLU A 289 1.52 -8.61 -16.05
C GLU A 289 1.72 -9.23 -14.65
N MET A 290 2.44 -8.54 -13.76
CA MET A 290 2.66 -9.02 -12.40
C MET A 290 1.36 -9.05 -11.58
N PHE A 291 0.48 -8.06 -11.78
CA PHE A 291 -0.84 -8.05 -11.15
C PHE A 291 -1.76 -9.15 -11.67
N ASP A 292 -1.79 -9.38 -12.98
CA ASP A 292 -2.57 -10.44 -13.61
C ASP A 292 -2.15 -11.81 -13.06
N CYS A 293 -0.84 -12.08 -12.99
CA CYS A 293 -0.31 -13.29 -12.39
C CYS A 293 -0.71 -13.45 -10.91
N MET A 294 -0.53 -12.41 -10.08
CA MET A 294 -0.92 -12.45 -8.67
C MET A 294 -2.42 -12.69 -8.48
N CYS A 295 -3.26 -12.04 -9.29
CA CYS A 295 -4.71 -12.21 -9.22
C CYS A 295 -5.13 -13.62 -9.64
N GLN A 296 -4.52 -14.18 -10.68
CA GLN A 296 -4.75 -15.57 -11.10
C GLN A 296 -4.36 -16.57 -10.00
N GLU A 297 -3.19 -16.40 -9.36
CA GLU A 297 -2.74 -17.22 -8.24
C GLU A 297 -3.70 -17.15 -7.03
N ARG A 298 -4.32 -15.98 -6.81
CA ARG A 298 -5.28 -15.73 -5.72
C ARG A 298 -6.72 -16.09 -6.04
N GLY A 299 -7.05 -16.38 -7.30
CA GLY A 299 -8.44 -16.52 -7.76
C GLY A 299 -9.23 -15.20 -7.68
N ALA A 300 -8.55 -14.07 -7.83
CA ALA A 300 -9.14 -12.73 -7.87
C ALA A 300 -9.26 -12.21 -9.31
N ARG A 301 -10.16 -11.25 -9.54
CA ARG A 301 -10.31 -10.55 -10.82
C ARG A 301 -9.43 -9.30 -10.85
N PHE A 302 -8.78 -9.06 -11.97
CA PHE A 302 -7.92 -7.89 -12.17
C PHE A 302 -8.56 -6.93 -13.17
N TYR A 303 -8.65 -5.65 -12.79
CA TYR A 303 -9.24 -4.60 -13.60
C TYR A 303 -8.25 -3.45 -13.82
N VAL A 304 -8.21 -2.96 -15.05
CA VAL A 304 -7.44 -1.78 -15.44
C VAL A 304 -8.32 -0.96 -16.39
N PRO A 305 -8.62 0.31 -16.09
CA PRO A 305 -9.40 1.14 -17.01
C PRO A 305 -8.58 1.47 -18.26
N GLU A 306 -9.25 1.97 -19.30
CA GLU A 306 -8.58 2.41 -20.52
C GLU A 306 -7.52 3.49 -20.21
N LYS A 307 -6.47 3.54 -21.04
CA LYS A 307 -5.30 4.41 -20.82
C LYS A 307 -5.67 5.89 -20.63
N ARG A 308 -6.72 6.37 -21.31
CA ARG A 308 -7.21 7.75 -21.17
C ARG A 308 -7.70 8.10 -19.75
N PHE A 309 -8.18 7.12 -18.99
CA PHE A 309 -8.70 7.32 -17.62
C PHE A 309 -7.67 7.07 -16.52
N MET A 310 -6.49 6.52 -16.86
CA MET A 310 -5.42 6.28 -15.88
C MET A 310 -4.61 7.53 -15.53
N GLY A 311 -4.49 8.48 -16.46
CA GLY A 311 -3.86 9.78 -16.20
C GLY A 311 -4.84 10.76 -15.56
N ASP A 312 -4.34 11.92 -15.14
CA ASP A 312 -5.20 13.00 -14.63
C ASP A 312 -6.10 13.48 -15.78
N ASN A 313 -7.41 13.54 -15.59
CA ASN A 313 -8.36 13.88 -16.65
C ASN A 313 -9.61 14.57 -16.08
N GLY A 314 -10.31 15.36 -16.90
CA GLY A 314 -11.52 16.06 -16.48
C GLY A 314 -12.69 15.09 -16.23
N ALA A 315 -12.72 13.96 -16.95
CA ALA A 315 -13.82 13.01 -16.88
C ALA A 315 -13.96 12.35 -15.50
N MET A 316 -12.85 12.03 -14.83
CA MET A 316 -12.89 11.45 -13.48
C MET A 316 -13.48 12.41 -12.45
N ILE A 317 -13.17 13.71 -12.58
CA ILE A 317 -13.71 14.76 -11.72
C ILE A 317 -15.19 14.98 -12.00
N ALA A 318 -15.57 15.01 -13.28
CA ALA A 318 -16.96 15.16 -13.69
C ALA A 318 -17.83 14.00 -13.20
N TYR A 319 -17.36 12.75 -13.38
CA TYR A 319 -18.11 11.56 -13.00
C TYR A 319 -18.24 11.43 -11.47
N THR A 320 -17.15 11.63 -10.73
CA THR A 320 -17.21 11.58 -9.26
C THR A 320 -18.06 12.73 -8.71
N GLY A 321 -17.97 13.92 -9.34
CA GLY A 321 -18.83 15.05 -9.05
C GLY A 321 -20.31 14.76 -9.31
N LEU A 322 -20.63 13.99 -10.36
CA LEU A 322 -21.98 13.51 -10.65
C LEU A 322 -22.50 12.55 -9.58
N LEU A 323 -21.66 11.62 -9.09
CA LEU A 323 -22.02 10.73 -7.98
C LEU A 323 -22.33 11.51 -6.71
N MET A 324 -21.43 12.44 -6.34
CA MET A 324 -21.57 13.32 -5.19
C MET A 324 -22.81 14.21 -5.29
N TYR A 325 -23.02 14.86 -6.45
CA TYR A 325 -24.18 15.70 -6.69
C TYR A 325 -25.50 14.94 -6.54
N LYS A 326 -25.59 13.70 -7.08
CA LYS A 326 -26.77 12.85 -6.91
C LYS A 326 -27.01 12.43 -5.46
N ALA A 327 -25.96 12.35 -4.65
CA ALA A 327 -26.05 12.10 -3.21
C ALA A 327 -26.37 13.36 -2.39
N GLY A 328 -26.39 14.54 -3.01
CA GLY A 328 -26.62 15.83 -2.34
C GLY A 328 -25.37 16.51 -1.80
N ASP A 329 -24.17 15.99 -2.11
CA ASP A 329 -22.90 16.54 -1.67
C ASP A 329 -22.49 17.74 -2.54
N VAL A 330 -23.03 18.90 -2.20
CA VAL A 330 -22.72 20.18 -2.83
C VAL A 330 -22.05 21.13 -1.84
N LEU A 331 -21.26 22.07 -2.36
CA LEU A 331 -20.52 23.05 -1.54
C LEU A 331 -21.09 24.46 -1.71
N SER A 332 -21.08 25.22 -0.62
CA SER A 332 -21.17 26.68 -0.71
C SER A 332 -19.87 27.27 -1.28
N LEU A 333 -19.90 28.53 -1.73
CA LEU A 333 -18.69 29.21 -2.20
C LEU A 333 -17.65 29.37 -1.08
N GLU A 334 -18.10 29.61 0.15
CA GLU A 334 -17.27 29.75 1.34
C GLU A 334 -16.57 28.44 1.72
N GLU A 335 -17.26 27.30 1.55
CA GLU A 335 -16.74 25.97 1.88
C GLU A 335 -15.86 25.36 0.78
N SER A 336 -15.85 25.97 -0.41
CA SER A 336 -15.15 25.47 -1.60
C SER A 336 -13.63 25.68 -1.57
N THR A 337 -13.02 25.89 -0.41
CA THR A 337 -11.56 26.07 -0.27
C THR A 337 -10.81 24.83 -0.73
N VAL A 338 -9.67 25.05 -1.40
CA VAL A 338 -8.78 23.97 -1.82
C VAL A 338 -8.04 23.38 -0.63
N ASP A 339 -7.72 22.09 -0.70
CA ASP A 339 -6.97 21.39 0.32
C ASP A 339 -5.84 20.59 -0.34
N ALA A 340 -4.61 21.09 -0.24
CA ALA A 340 -3.46 20.44 -0.85
C ALA A 340 -3.16 19.06 -0.24
N GLY A 341 -3.56 18.83 1.02
CA GLY A 341 -3.36 17.58 1.74
C GLY A 341 -4.63 16.73 1.85
N PHE A 342 -5.59 16.89 0.93
CA PHE A 342 -6.91 16.25 1.01
C PHE A 342 -6.81 14.72 0.85
N ARG A 343 -6.65 13.98 1.94
CA ARG A 343 -6.49 12.53 1.90
C ARG A 343 -7.80 11.82 1.51
N ALA A 344 -7.66 10.72 0.76
CA ALA A 344 -8.79 9.90 0.31
C ALA A 344 -9.57 9.26 1.48
N ASP A 345 -8.88 8.94 2.58
CA ASP A 345 -9.46 8.33 3.78
C ASP A 345 -10.30 9.30 4.63
N TYR A 346 -10.26 10.60 4.35
CA TYR A 346 -11.11 11.61 4.99
C TYR A 346 -12.39 11.90 4.20
N VAL A 347 -12.53 11.36 3.00
CA VAL A 347 -13.70 11.56 2.17
C VAL A 347 -14.81 10.63 2.64
N SER A 348 -15.91 11.21 3.13
CA SER A 348 -17.15 10.47 3.34
C SER A 348 -17.78 10.14 2.00
N VAL A 349 -17.87 8.86 1.68
CA VAL A 349 -18.46 8.34 0.44
C VAL A 349 -19.95 8.10 0.71
N THR A 350 -20.76 9.10 0.38
CA THR A 350 -22.22 9.11 0.60
C THR A 350 -22.99 8.41 -0.52
N TRP A 351 -22.37 8.26 -1.70
CA TRP A 351 -23.00 7.71 -2.91
C TRP A 351 -22.92 6.17 -3.03
N LYS A 352 -22.31 5.48 -2.05
CA LYS A 352 -22.29 4.01 -1.98
C LYS A 352 -23.16 3.52 -0.83
N ASN A 353 -23.92 2.44 -1.08
CA ASN A 353 -24.69 1.77 -0.02
C ASN A 353 -23.74 1.11 0.99
N LYS A 354 -24.06 1.22 2.28
CA LYS A 354 -23.36 0.50 3.35
C LYS A 354 -23.61 -0.99 3.19
N ASN A 355 -22.72 -1.71 2.50
CA ASN A 355 -22.74 -3.16 2.56
C ASN A 355 -22.31 -3.59 3.97
N PRO A 356 -23.12 -4.38 4.70
CA PRO A 356 -22.70 -4.93 5.97
C PRO A 356 -21.51 -5.85 5.74
N VAL A 357 -20.45 -5.66 6.53
CA VAL A 357 -19.31 -6.57 6.58
C VAL A 357 -19.82 -7.96 6.95
N HIS A 358 -19.73 -8.93 6.03
CA HIS A 358 -20.10 -10.32 6.30
C HIS A 358 -18.97 -11.02 7.06
N VAL A 359 -18.95 -10.84 8.38
CA VAL A 359 -18.00 -11.44 9.31
C VAL A 359 -18.02 -12.98 9.28
N GLU A 360 -19.15 -13.59 8.92
CA GLU A 360 -19.34 -15.06 8.99
C GLU A 360 -18.71 -15.82 7.80
N ALA A 361 -18.49 -15.19 6.66
CA ALA A 361 -17.83 -15.82 5.50
C ALA A 361 -16.28 -15.87 5.63
N GLU A 362 -15.70 -15.04 6.51
CA GLU A 362 -14.24 -14.96 6.72
C GLU A 362 -13.68 -16.10 7.58
N ILE A 363 -14.48 -16.66 8.49
CA ILE A 363 -14.02 -17.67 9.46
C ILE A 363 -13.64 -19.00 8.76
N GLN A 364 -14.15 -19.26 7.55
CA GLN A 364 -13.91 -20.50 6.82
C GLN A 364 -12.77 -20.43 5.78
N LYS A 365 -12.25 -19.24 5.44
CA LYS A 365 -11.19 -19.07 4.41
C LYS A 365 -9.77 -18.83 4.95
N MET A 366 -9.59 -18.65 6.25
CA MET A 366 -8.26 -18.38 6.83
C MET A 366 -7.50 -19.65 7.24
N ARG A 367 -6.83 -20.26 6.27
CA ARG A 367 -5.64 -21.11 6.54
C ARG A 367 -4.40 -20.71 5.73
N ASN A 368 -4.52 -19.79 4.77
CA ASN A 368 -3.43 -19.38 3.90
C ASN A 368 -3.17 -17.87 4.05
N GLY A 369 -2.04 -17.48 4.63
CA GLY A 369 -1.61 -16.08 4.71
C GLY A 369 -1.21 -15.52 3.34
N ALA A 370 -0.87 -14.24 3.28
CA ALA A 370 -0.36 -13.63 2.05
C ALA A 370 0.97 -14.30 1.61
N GLU A 371 1.84 -14.63 2.56
CA GLU A 371 3.23 -15.04 2.25
C GLU A 371 3.57 -16.50 2.55
N ALA A 372 2.78 -17.15 3.41
CA ALA A 372 3.09 -18.48 3.91
C ALA A 372 1.84 -19.32 4.13
N VAL A 373 1.99 -20.63 3.94
CA VAL A 373 1.03 -21.63 4.36
C VAL A 373 1.50 -22.23 5.68
N ILE A 374 0.53 -22.45 6.57
CA ILE A 374 0.76 -23.08 7.86
C ILE A 374 0.18 -24.49 7.79
N SER A 375 1.03 -25.50 7.92
CA SER A 375 0.62 -26.88 8.13
C SER A 375 0.85 -27.29 9.59
N VAL A 376 -0.10 -28.04 10.14
CA VAL A 376 -0.03 -28.60 11.49
C VAL A 376 0.22 -30.10 11.34
N GLU A 377 1.29 -30.62 11.93
CA GLU A 377 1.50 -32.08 11.97
C GLU A 377 0.52 -32.73 12.97
N PRO A 378 -0.21 -33.80 12.59
CA PRO A 378 -0.98 -34.61 13.54
C PRO A 378 -0.12 -35.62 14.31
N GLY A 379 -0.24 -35.65 15.64
CA GLY A 379 0.24 -36.71 16.55
C GLY A 379 0.82 -36.13 17.84
N VAL A 380 0.39 -36.48 19.06
CA VAL A 380 0.12 -37.81 19.63
C VAL A 380 -1.01 -37.70 20.68
N PHE A 381 -2.18 -38.29 20.45
CA PHE A 381 -3.00 -38.99 21.46
C PHE A 381 -4.00 -39.92 20.77
N GLY A 382 -4.28 -41.06 21.42
CA GLY A 382 -4.87 -42.26 20.85
C GLY A 382 -6.28 -42.14 20.28
N GLY A 383 -6.52 -42.97 19.27
CA GLY A 383 -7.82 -43.18 18.61
C GLY A 383 -7.66 -43.22 17.10
N GLY A 384 -7.33 -44.41 16.55
CA GLY A 384 -7.42 -44.80 15.14
C GLY A 384 -6.99 -43.78 14.08
N PHE A 385 -5.73 -43.84 13.62
CA PHE A 385 -5.22 -43.02 12.52
C PHE A 385 -4.84 -43.89 11.31
N ASP A 386 -5.21 -43.42 10.11
CA ASP A 386 -4.92 -44.01 8.80
C ASP A 386 -3.46 -43.67 8.37
N PRO A 387 -2.60 -44.65 8.05
CA PRO A 387 -1.18 -44.42 7.74
C PRO A 387 -0.86 -43.59 6.48
N ALA A 388 -1.86 -43.19 5.68
CA ALA A 388 -1.62 -42.60 4.36
C ALA A 388 -1.48 -41.06 4.31
N THR A 389 -1.60 -40.33 5.43
CA THR A 389 -1.68 -38.84 5.41
C THR A 389 -0.73 -38.10 6.35
N SER A 390 0.26 -38.77 6.94
CA SER A 390 1.32 -38.08 7.69
C SER A 390 2.37 -37.46 6.76
N ILE A 391 2.51 -36.14 6.75
CA ILE A 391 3.75 -35.48 6.30
C ILE A 391 4.84 -35.92 7.28
N PRO A 392 5.86 -36.69 6.85
CA PRO A 392 6.82 -37.25 7.79
C PRO A 392 7.78 -36.18 8.29
N PHE A 393 8.04 -36.19 9.59
CA PHE A 393 9.17 -35.50 10.23
C PHE A 393 10.44 -35.76 9.40
N PRO A 394 11.14 -34.74 8.89
CA PRO A 394 12.28 -34.94 7.98
C PRO A 394 13.33 -35.85 8.63
N ALA A 395 13.65 -36.97 7.99
CA ALA A 395 14.64 -37.93 8.50
C ALA A 395 16.02 -37.28 8.74
N GLU A 396 16.29 -36.17 8.05
CA GLU A 396 17.47 -35.32 8.18
C GLU A 396 17.55 -34.60 9.54
N LEU A 397 16.44 -34.18 10.16
CA LEU A 397 16.50 -33.55 11.49
C LEU A 397 16.87 -34.55 12.60
N LYS A 398 16.55 -35.84 12.39
CA LYS A 398 17.01 -36.93 13.28
C LYS A 398 18.51 -37.18 13.15
N SER A 399 19.11 -36.99 11.96
CA SER A 399 20.56 -37.17 11.78
C SER A 399 21.39 -36.05 12.42
N PHE A 400 20.77 -34.91 12.74
CA PHE A 400 21.35 -33.83 13.54
C PHE A 400 21.13 -33.96 15.06
N GLY A 401 20.53 -35.06 15.55
CA GLY A 401 20.40 -35.36 16.97
C GLY A 401 19.25 -34.66 17.70
N PHE A 402 18.24 -34.15 16.98
CA PHE A 402 17.05 -33.56 17.59
C PHE A 402 16.05 -34.65 18.05
N GLU A 403 15.78 -34.70 19.35
CA GLU A 403 14.63 -35.47 19.89
C GLU A 403 13.31 -34.81 19.49
N ILE A 404 12.30 -35.62 19.18
CA ILE A 404 10.94 -35.14 18.86
C ILE A 404 10.39 -34.37 20.09
N PRO A 405 10.04 -33.08 19.97
CA PRO A 405 9.53 -32.33 21.10
C PRO A 405 8.22 -32.93 21.62
N LYS A 406 8.02 -32.99 22.94
CA LYS A 406 6.72 -33.34 23.57
C LYS A 406 5.61 -32.28 23.34
N ARG A 407 5.84 -31.26 22.49
CA ARG A 407 4.96 -30.10 22.27
C ARG A 407 4.48 -30.06 20.82
N LYS A 408 3.28 -29.51 20.60
CA LYS A 408 2.67 -29.31 19.27
C LYS A 408 3.58 -28.42 18.40
N MET A 409 3.71 -28.76 17.11
CA MET A 409 4.57 -28.08 16.14
C MET A 409 3.75 -27.57 14.94
N ILE A 410 4.19 -26.44 14.38
CA ILE A 410 3.76 -25.96 13.06
C ILE A 410 4.95 -25.84 12.11
N ILE A 411 4.66 -26.00 10.82
CA ILE A 411 5.60 -25.72 9.74
C ILE A 411 5.05 -24.49 9.00
N LYS A 412 5.82 -23.40 9.01
CA LYS A 412 5.55 -22.19 8.25
C LYS A 412 6.39 -22.21 6.98
N GLU A 413 5.77 -22.48 5.85
CA GLU A 413 6.45 -22.52 4.54
C GLU A 413 6.15 -21.25 3.74
N ARG A 414 7.20 -20.54 3.31
CA ARG A 414 7.07 -19.40 2.39
C ARG A 414 6.97 -19.90 0.96
N ILE A 415 5.81 -19.68 0.34
CA ILE A 415 5.51 -20.16 -1.01
C ILE A 415 6.17 -19.26 -2.05
N SER A 416 6.53 -19.86 -3.19
CA SER A 416 6.98 -19.14 -4.39
C SER A 416 5.91 -18.18 -4.90
N LYS A 417 6.34 -17.03 -5.43
CA LYS A 417 5.45 -16.05 -6.08
C LYS A 417 5.77 -15.96 -7.57
N GLY A 418 4.86 -16.42 -8.44
CA GLY A 418 5.08 -16.46 -9.88
C GLY A 418 5.12 -15.08 -10.54
N TYR A 419 4.56 -14.06 -9.88
CA TYR A 419 4.62 -12.69 -10.36
C TYR A 419 6.00 -12.04 -10.22
N ARG A 420 6.95 -12.66 -9.49
CA ARG A 420 8.33 -12.17 -9.31
C ARG A 420 9.29 -12.96 -10.19
N LEU A 421 10.45 -12.38 -10.51
CA LEU A 421 11.57 -13.16 -11.03
C LEU A 421 12.01 -14.23 -10.02
N ASP A 422 12.32 -15.44 -10.48
CA ASP A 422 12.77 -16.56 -9.65
C ASP A 422 13.97 -16.20 -8.75
N ILE A 423 14.93 -15.44 -9.29
CA ILE A 423 16.11 -15.01 -8.53
C ILE A 423 15.74 -14.05 -7.39
N LEU A 424 14.79 -13.15 -7.63
CA LEU A 424 14.29 -12.20 -6.65
C LEU A 424 13.45 -12.92 -5.59
N ASP A 425 12.54 -13.80 -6.01
CA ASP A 425 11.67 -14.56 -5.11
C ASP A 425 12.45 -15.51 -4.20
N SER A 426 13.38 -16.29 -4.77
CA SER A 426 14.24 -17.21 -4.01
C SER A 426 15.07 -16.46 -2.96
N ARG A 427 15.60 -15.28 -3.30
CA ARG A 427 16.33 -14.42 -2.36
C ARG A 427 15.41 -13.97 -1.23
N ILE A 428 14.27 -13.35 -1.55
CA ILE A 428 13.32 -12.84 -0.56
C ILE A 428 12.89 -13.95 0.41
N ARG A 429 12.50 -15.12 -0.10
CA ARG A 429 12.07 -16.26 0.73
C ARG A 429 13.18 -16.71 1.68
N LYS A 430 14.41 -16.86 1.19
CA LYS A 430 15.56 -17.29 2.01
C LYS A 430 15.96 -16.23 3.05
N GLU A 431 16.03 -14.97 2.66
CA GLU A 431 16.41 -13.88 3.55
C GLU A 431 15.39 -13.68 4.66
N ARG A 432 14.09 -13.60 4.33
CA ARG A 432 13.02 -13.45 5.31
C ARG A 432 12.95 -14.63 6.27
N THR A 433 13.14 -15.86 5.78
CA THR A 433 13.19 -17.06 6.65
C THR A 433 14.33 -16.97 7.67
N LYS A 434 15.53 -16.59 7.22
CA LYS A 434 16.70 -16.42 8.11
C LYS A 434 16.52 -15.28 9.11
N ILE A 435 16.00 -14.15 8.64
CA ILE A 435 15.70 -12.98 9.46
C ILE A 435 14.68 -13.34 10.53
N GLU A 436 13.58 -13.97 10.16
CA GLU A 436 12.50 -14.34 11.07
C GLU A 436 13.01 -15.20 12.22
N VAL A 437 13.78 -16.25 11.91
CA VAL A 437 14.34 -17.16 12.91
C VAL A 437 15.31 -16.45 13.85
N ARG A 438 16.20 -15.63 13.29
CA ARG A 438 17.18 -14.86 14.06
C ARG A 438 16.49 -13.87 14.99
N MET A 439 15.58 -13.06 14.44
CA MET A 439 14.89 -11.99 15.17
C MET A 439 13.92 -12.56 16.22
N MET A 440 13.21 -13.65 15.93
CA MET A 440 12.35 -14.34 16.89
C MET A 440 13.15 -14.88 18.09
N THR A 441 14.35 -15.40 17.84
CA THR A 441 15.27 -15.87 18.89
C THR A 441 15.84 -14.71 19.72
N GLU A 442 16.26 -13.62 19.08
CA GLU A 442 16.75 -12.41 19.75
C GLU A 442 15.64 -11.73 20.59
N ALA A 443 14.41 -11.64 20.06
CA ALA A 443 13.25 -11.13 20.77
C ALA A 443 12.92 -11.96 22.01
N ARG A 444 13.00 -13.30 21.91
CA ARG A 444 12.81 -14.19 23.06
C ARG A 444 13.83 -13.92 24.17
N ARG A 445 15.10 -13.71 23.81
CA ARG A 445 16.17 -13.35 24.76
C ARG A 445 15.92 -12.00 25.42
N ALA A 446 15.25 -11.08 24.73
CA ALA A 446 14.81 -9.79 25.25
C ALA A 446 13.53 -9.88 26.13
N GLY A 447 13.00 -11.07 26.37
CA GLY A 447 11.81 -11.27 27.23
C GLY A 447 10.47 -11.05 26.52
N VAL A 448 10.46 -11.07 25.18
CA VAL A 448 9.24 -11.11 24.37
C VAL A 448 8.76 -12.55 24.24
N LEU A 449 7.45 -12.78 24.38
CA LEU A 449 6.86 -14.09 24.17
C LEU A 449 6.78 -14.39 22.67
N THR A 450 7.54 -15.38 22.22
CA THR A 450 7.55 -15.86 20.83
C THR A 450 7.45 -17.39 20.79
N PRO A 451 7.11 -18.02 19.65
CA PRO A 451 7.27 -19.45 19.45
C PRO A 451 8.72 -19.91 19.64
N VAL A 452 8.93 -21.13 20.16
CA VAL A 452 10.27 -21.77 20.11
C VAL A 452 10.51 -22.23 18.67
N VAL A 453 11.63 -21.82 18.06
CA VAL A 453 12.06 -22.35 16.76
C VAL A 453 12.81 -23.67 17.00
N TYR A 454 12.34 -24.75 16.36
CA TYR A 454 12.96 -26.07 16.41
C TYR A 454 13.98 -26.28 15.29
N GLY A 455 13.72 -25.71 14.10
CA GLY A 455 14.60 -25.89 12.93
C GLY A 455 14.17 -25.05 11.73
N VAL A 456 15.05 -25.03 10.72
CA VAL A 456 14.84 -24.30 9.46
C VAL A 456 15.28 -25.20 8.32
N MET A 457 14.42 -25.36 7.30
CA MET A 457 14.74 -26.11 6.09
C MET A 457 14.35 -25.27 4.88
N GLU A 458 15.34 -24.89 4.07
CA GLU A 458 15.16 -24.01 2.90
C GLU A 458 14.39 -22.71 3.20
N ALA A 459 13.09 -22.66 2.84
CA ALA A 459 12.16 -21.54 3.03
C ALA A 459 11.04 -21.88 4.04
N SER A 460 11.27 -22.87 4.90
CA SER A 460 10.35 -23.33 5.94
C SER A 460 10.94 -23.19 7.34
N ILE A 461 10.08 -22.84 8.30
CA ILE A 461 10.43 -22.73 9.73
C ILE A 461 9.58 -23.71 10.52
N HIS A 462 10.23 -24.56 11.29
CA HIS A 462 9.61 -25.50 12.20
C HIS A 462 9.60 -24.85 13.59
N MET A 463 8.41 -24.60 14.15
CA MET A 463 8.28 -23.85 15.40
C MET A 463 7.13 -24.36 16.28
N GLU A 464 7.14 -23.93 17.54
CA GLU A 464 6.11 -24.22 18.54
C GLU A 464 4.73 -23.71 18.09
N LEU A 465 3.71 -24.58 18.18
CA LEU A 465 2.33 -24.13 18.04
C LEU A 465 1.90 -23.41 19.32
N ILE A 466 1.49 -22.15 19.18
CA ILE A 466 0.85 -21.39 20.24
C ILE A 466 -0.67 -21.61 20.14
N ASP A 467 -1.22 -22.37 21.09
CA ASP A 467 -2.64 -22.73 21.16
C ASP A 467 -3.45 -21.55 21.73
N GLY A 468 -3.75 -20.58 20.87
CA GLY A 468 -4.46 -19.35 21.23
C GLY A 468 -5.22 -18.75 20.05
N ILE A 469 -5.81 -17.57 20.27
CA ILE A 469 -6.65 -16.88 19.27
C ILE A 469 -5.88 -15.67 18.74
N PRO A 470 -5.85 -15.40 17.43
CA PRO A 470 -5.27 -14.17 16.92
C PRO A 470 -5.89 -12.94 17.59
N LEU A 471 -5.04 -12.01 18.06
CA LEU A 471 -5.45 -10.86 18.88
C LEU A 471 -6.50 -10.00 18.16
N LYS A 472 -6.44 -9.93 16.83
CA LYS A 472 -7.45 -9.25 16.00
C LYS A 472 -8.89 -9.65 16.36
N PHE A 473 -9.17 -10.96 16.42
CA PHE A 473 -10.51 -11.46 16.71
C PHE A 473 -10.93 -11.19 18.16
N VAL A 474 -9.97 -11.21 19.08
CA VAL A 474 -10.25 -10.99 20.50
C VAL A 474 -10.58 -9.52 20.76
N ILE A 475 -9.82 -8.58 20.18
CA ILE A 475 -10.11 -7.15 20.29
C ILE A 475 -11.48 -6.83 19.69
N SER A 476 -11.80 -7.33 18.49
CA SER A 476 -13.12 -7.12 17.88
C SER A 476 -14.26 -7.68 18.73
N LYS A 477 -14.09 -8.85 19.35
CA LYS A 477 -15.10 -9.45 20.23
C LYS A 477 -15.35 -8.63 21.51
N PHE A 478 -14.31 -8.00 22.05
CA PHE A 478 -14.34 -7.26 23.31
C PHE A 478 -14.21 -5.74 23.12
N GLU A 479 -14.61 -5.22 21.95
CA GLU A 479 -14.45 -3.80 21.61
C GLU A 479 -15.19 -2.85 22.58
N SER A 480 -16.22 -3.33 23.27
CA SER A 480 -16.95 -2.56 24.30
C SER A 480 -16.42 -2.73 25.73
N ASN A 481 -15.37 -3.53 25.95
CA ASN A 481 -14.80 -3.77 27.27
C ASN A 481 -13.53 -2.94 27.48
N ASP A 482 -13.68 -1.80 28.16
CA ASP A 482 -12.59 -0.85 28.38
C ASP A 482 -11.40 -1.43 29.15
N VAL A 483 -11.65 -2.28 30.15
CA VAL A 483 -10.60 -2.93 30.94
C VAL A 483 -9.77 -3.87 30.07
N PHE A 484 -10.43 -4.62 29.18
CA PHE A 484 -9.75 -5.51 28.25
C PHE A 484 -8.91 -4.74 27.24
N LEU A 485 -9.45 -3.66 26.65
CA LEU A 485 -8.73 -2.82 25.70
C LEU A 485 -7.51 -2.16 26.35
N GLU A 486 -7.66 -1.63 27.57
CA GLU A 486 -6.53 -1.03 28.29
C GLU A 486 -5.45 -2.07 28.59
N LYS A 487 -5.82 -3.27 29.07
CA LYS A 487 -4.85 -4.34 29.33
C LYS A 487 -4.15 -4.81 28.05
N SER A 488 -4.89 -4.97 26.96
CA SER A 488 -4.36 -5.35 25.64
C SER A 488 -3.36 -4.32 25.13
N GLY A 489 -3.71 -3.03 25.17
CA GLY A 489 -2.82 -1.96 24.75
C GLY A 489 -1.54 -1.95 25.57
N ILE A 490 -1.62 -2.02 26.91
CA ILE A 490 -0.45 -2.03 27.80
C ILE A 490 0.48 -3.21 27.47
N GLU A 491 -0.04 -4.42 27.33
CA GLU A 491 0.80 -5.60 27.08
C GLU A 491 1.45 -5.58 25.69
N VAL A 492 0.74 -5.10 24.65
CA VAL A 492 1.34 -4.85 23.34
C VAL A 492 2.42 -3.76 23.44
N GLY A 493 2.16 -2.69 24.20
CA GLY A 493 3.13 -1.63 24.47
C GLY A 493 4.41 -2.15 25.10
N LYS A 494 4.28 -2.96 26.15
CA LYS A 494 5.43 -3.59 26.83
C LYS A 494 6.23 -4.48 25.87
N MET A 495 5.53 -5.31 25.10
CA MET A 495 6.13 -6.20 24.12
C MET A 495 6.98 -5.42 23.10
N VAL A 496 6.44 -4.37 22.50
CA VAL A 496 7.16 -3.51 21.55
C VAL A 496 8.29 -2.74 22.24
N GLY A 497 8.10 -2.32 23.49
CA GLY A 497 9.13 -1.68 24.31
C GLY A 497 10.37 -2.54 24.47
N LYS A 498 10.18 -3.83 24.78
CA LYS A 498 11.26 -4.83 24.89
C LYS A 498 11.98 -5.05 23.55
N LEU A 499 11.26 -5.10 22.43
CA LEU A 499 11.87 -5.17 21.09
C LEU A 499 12.76 -3.95 20.83
N HIS A 500 12.24 -2.75 21.06
CA HIS A 500 12.96 -1.51 20.79
C HIS A 500 14.13 -1.28 21.76
N ALA A 501 14.05 -1.80 22.98
CA ALA A 501 15.18 -1.85 23.93
C ALA A 501 16.31 -2.76 23.42
N ALA A 502 15.96 -3.88 22.76
CA ALA A 502 16.91 -4.76 22.08
C ALA A 502 17.35 -4.26 20.70
N ASN A 503 16.88 -3.10 20.24
CA ASN A 503 17.10 -2.54 18.89
C ASN A 503 16.55 -3.41 17.76
N ILE A 504 15.51 -4.18 18.06
CA ILE A 504 14.76 -4.95 17.07
C ILE A 504 13.61 -4.06 16.59
N ILE A 505 13.56 -3.83 15.29
CA ILE A 505 12.42 -3.26 14.57
C ILE A 505 11.67 -4.42 13.96
N HIS A 506 10.39 -4.56 14.28
CA HIS A 506 9.60 -5.69 13.79
C HIS A 506 9.24 -5.54 12.32
N GLY A 507 8.89 -4.32 11.89
CA GLY A 507 8.58 -3.98 10.51
C GLY A 507 7.23 -4.50 10.00
N ASP A 508 6.39 -5.08 10.86
CA ASP A 508 5.07 -5.64 10.50
C ASP A 508 4.18 -5.82 11.75
N LEU A 509 4.15 -4.80 12.62
CA LEU A 509 3.37 -4.86 13.86
C LEU A 509 1.88 -4.75 13.55
N THR A 510 1.20 -5.89 13.60
CA THR A 510 -0.26 -5.97 13.45
C THR A 510 -0.85 -6.89 14.51
N THR A 511 -2.11 -6.67 14.85
CA THR A 511 -2.87 -7.54 15.76
C THR A 511 -3.14 -8.93 15.16
N SER A 512 -2.95 -9.12 13.85
CA SER A 512 -3.02 -10.43 13.18
C SER A 512 -1.75 -11.26 13.39
N ASN A 513 -0.61 -10.60 13.59
CA ASN A 513 0.69 -11.23 13.87
C ASN A 513 0.88 -11.55 15.36
N MET A 514 -0.18 -11.42 16.17
CA MET A 514 -0.18 -11.61 17.61
C MET A 514 -1.20 -12.69 18.01
N ILE A 515 -0.81 -13.64 18.86
CA ILE A 515 -1.70 -14.65 19.43
C ILE A 515 -1.95 -14.36 20.90
N TYR A 516 -3.23 -14.23 21.27
CA TYR A 516 -3.69 -14.11 22.63
C TYR A 516 -3.93 -15.49 23.26
N ILE A 517 -3.42 -15.68 24.46
CA ILE A 517 -3.77 -16.76 25.38
C ILE A 517 -4.28 -16.12 26.67
N GLY A 518 -5.49 -16.50 27.08
CA GLY A 518 -6.11 -16.09 28.34
C GLY A 518 -7.59 -16.48 28.39
N ALA A 519 -8.27 -16.13 29.48
CA ALA A 519 -9.66 -16.56 29.68
C ALA A 519 -10.62 -15.87 28.69
N ASN A 520 -11.55 -16.66 28.13
CA ASN A 520 -12.40 -16.24 26.99
C ASN A 520 -13.73 -15.59 27.39
N ASP A 521 -13.96 -15.34 28.68
CA ASP A 521 -15.17 -14.69 29.21
C ASP A 521 -14.84 -13.56 30.18
N ALA A 522 -15.65 -12.49 30.16
CA ALA A 522 -15.38 -11.28 30.93
C ALA A 522 -15.33 -11.49 32.46
N LYS A 523 -15.98 -12.53 32.99
CA LYS A 523 -16.05 -12.82 34.44
C LYS A 523 -14.79 -13.48 34.98
N SER A 524 -14.04 -14.17 34.13
CA SER A 524 -12.78 -14.85 34.50
C SER A 524 -11.55 -13.96 34.31
N MET A 525 -11.63 -12.90 33.50
CA MET A 525 -10.51 -11.96 33.26
C MET A 525 -10.12 -11.11 34.48
N GLU A 526 -11.06 -10.86 35.40
CA GLU A 526 -10.79 -10.12 36.64
C GLU A 526 -10.04 -10.95 37.70
N LYS A 527 -10.07 -12.29 37.59
CA LYS A 527 -9.59 -13.19 38.64
C LYS A 527 -8.17 -13.72 38.44
N ASP A 528 -7.64 -13.72 37.22
CA ASP A 528 -6.34 -14.31 36.93
C ASP A 528 -5.46 -13.37 36.09
N ALA A 529 -4.71 -12.51 36.78
CA ALA A 529 -3.83 -11.53 36.14
C ALA A 529 -2.65 -12.19 35.39
N ASP A 530 -2.22 -13.38 35.81
CA ASP A 530 -1.07 -14.13 35.27
C ASP A 530 -1.41 -14.96 34.00
N ALA A 531 -2.69 -15.01 33.63
CA ALA A 531 -3.18 -15.75 32.47
C ALA A 531 -3.26 -14.92 31.17
N PHE A 532 -2.95 -13.61 31.18
CA PHE A 532 -3.05 -12.75 29.99
C PHE A 532 -1.71 -12.69 29.24
N LYS A 533 -1.58 -13.44 28.15
CA LYS A 533 -0.32 -13.52 27.38
C LYS A 533 -0.57 -13.20 25.92
N ILE A 534 0.32 -12.38 25.36
CA ILE A 534 0.34 -12.07 23.92
C ILE A 534 1.68 -12.57 23.37
N TYR A 535 1.60 -13.49 22.41
CA TYR A 535 2.74 -14.02 21.66
C TYR A 535 2.87 -13.32 20.32
N LEU A 536 4.09 -12.99 19.93
CA LEU A 536 4.40 -12.44 18.61
C LEU A 536 4.94 -13.55 17.70
N ILE A 537 4.32 -13.73 16.53
CA ILE A 537 4.49 -14.95 15.74
C ILE A 537 5.10 -14.76 14.34
N ASP A 538 5.33 -13.53 13.87
CA ASP A 538 5.89 -13.27 12.54
C ASP A 538 6.98 -12.20 12.56
N PHE A 539 8.24 -12.58 12.33
CA PHE A 539 9.37 -11.65 12.25
C PHE A 539 9.95 -11.53 10.83
N GLY A 540 9.17 -11.86 9.80
CA GLY A 540 9.61 -11.93 8.41
C GLY A 540 10.17 -10.63 7.82
N LEU A 541 9.75 -9.48 8.37
CA LEU A 541 10.18 -8.14 7.93
C LEU A 541 11.07 -7.43 8.96
N SER A 542 11.52 -8.15 9.98
CA SER A 542 12.24 -7.55 11.10
C SER A 542 13.68 -7.18 10.73
N ALA A 543 14.21 -6.15 11.38
CA ALA A 543 15.56 -5.66 11.18
C ALA A 543 16.15 -5.13 12.49
N THR A 544 17.47 -5.02 12.55
CA THR A 544 18.16 -4.37 13.67
C THR A 544 18.42 -2.90 13.32
N ASP A 545 17.81 -1.98 14.07
CA ASP A 545 18.05 -0.54 13.90
C ASP A 545 17.92 0.18 15.26
N LYS A 546 18.88 1.07 15.53
CA LYS A 546 18.96 1.81 16.80
C LYS A 546 18.29 3.18 16.72
N THR A 547 18.00 3.66 15.51
CA THR A 547 17.50 5.00 15.26
C THR A 547 16.09 5.21 15.79
N ILE A 548 15.81 6.43 16.25
CA ILE A 548 14.47 6.84 16.66
C ILE A 548 13.53 6.87 15.46
N GLU A 549 14.04 7.15 14.26
CA GLU A 549 13.27 7.11 13.01
C GLU A 549 12.67 5.72 12.77
N ALA A 550 13.50 4.67 12.78
CA ALA A 550 13.04 3.32 12.50
C ALA A 550 12.02 2.82 13.54
N LYS A 551 12.26 3.13 14.81
CA LYS A 551 11.34 2.83 15.92
C LYS A 551 10.02 3.59 15.78
N GLY A 552 10.09 4.87 15.37
CA GLY A 552 8.91 5.71 15.14
C GLY A 552 8.04 5.19 13.99
N VAL A 553 8.66 4.73 12.91
CA VAL A 553 7.98 4.05 11.79
C VAL A 553 7.31 2.76 12.25
N ASP A 554 7.98 1.94 13.07
CA ASP A 554 7.41 0.67 13.55
C ASP A 554 6.15 0.88 14.40
N VAL A 555 6.18 1.85 15.33
CA VAL A 555 5.01 2.23 16.12
C VAL A 555 3.91 2.84 15.23
N HIS A 556 4.29 3.62 14.22
CA HIS A 556 3.34 4.19 13.27
C HIS A 556 2.56 3.12 12.50
N VAL A 557 3.24 2.06 12.03
CA VAL A 557 2.60 0.91 11.35
C VAL A 557 1.56 0.25 12.25
N LEU A 558 1.86 0.07 13.54
CA LEU A 558 0.90 -0.46 14.50
C LEU A 558 -0.29 0.48 14.69
N PHE A 559 -0.05 1.78 14.92
CA PHE A 559 -1.12 2.76 15.16
C PHE A 559 -2.08 2.85 13.98
N ARG A 560 -1.55 2.89 12.75
CA ARG A 560 -2.38 2.86 11.54
C ARG A 560 -3.23 1.60 11.46
N THR A 561 -2.65 0.44 11.79
CA THR A 561 -3.41 -0.83 11.82
C THR A 561 -4.52 -0.78 12.86
N LEU A 562 -4.30 -0.16 14.02
CA LEU A 562 -5.33 -0.01 15.05
C LEU A 562 -6.43 0.95 14.58
N GLU A 563 -6.07 2.11 14.05
CA GLU A 563 -6.99 3.13 13.54
C GLU A 563 -7.86 2.61 12.37
N SER A 564 -7.31 1.75 11.51
CA SER A 564 -8.04 1.18 10.38
C SER A 564 -8.93 -0.01 10.76
N SER A 565 -8.60 -0.72 11.83
CA SER A 565 -9.28 -1.99 12.19
C SER A 565 -10.28 -1.88 13.34
N TYR A 566 -10.21 -0.84 14.18
CA TYR A 566 -10.99 -0.74 15.42
C TYR A 566 -11.56 0.66 15.64
N ARG A 567 -12.81 0.74 16.12
CA ARG A 567 -13.48 2.00 16.42
C ARG A 567 -12.90 2.70 17.65
N ASN A 568 -12.47 1.91 18.64
CA ASN A 568 -11.89 2.40 19.89
C ASN A 568 -10.34 2.43 19.86
N ALA A 569 -9.75 2.67 18.69
CA ALA A 569 -8.29 2.69 18.50
C ALA A 569 -7.57 3.66 19.45
N ASP A 570 -8.16 4.83 19.73
CA ASP A 570 -7.58 5.84 20.62
C ASP A 570 -7.29 5.29 22.03
N LYS A 571 -8.17 4.44 22.57
CA LYS A 571 -7.99 3.81 23.88
C LYS A 571 -6.81 2.83 23.85
N LEU A 572 -6.72 2.01 22.79
CA LEU A 572 -5.62 1.07 22.59
C LEU A 572 -4.28 1.79 22.44
N ILE A 573 -4.24 2.90 21.69
CA ILE A 573 -3.04 3.71 21.46
C ILE A 573 -2.59 4.40 22.76
N ALA A 574 -3.51 4.94 23.54
CA ALA A 574 -3.21 5.54 24.84
C ALA A 574 -2.64 4.51 25.81
N ALA A 575 -3.28 3.33 25.91
CA ALA A 575 -2.81 2.22 26.74
C ALA A 575 -1.46 1.66 26.28
N PHE A 576 -1.27 1.52 24.96
CA PHE A 576 0.01 1.16 24.36
C PHE A 576 1.12 2.10 24.80
N SER A 577 0.88 3.41 24.74
CA SER A 577 1.88 4.41 25.08
C SER A 577 2.36 4.27 26.54
N LYS A 578 1.44 3.97 27.47
CA LYS A 578 1.78 3.67 28.88
C LYS A 578 2.66 2.43 29.00
N GLY A 579 2.27 1.32 28.35
CA GLY A 579 3.04 0.07 28.38
C GLY A 579 4.41 0.21 27.73
N TYR A 580 4.49 0.91 26.60
CA TYR A 580 5.71 1.17 25.85
C TYR A 580 6.72 1.99 26.67
N ALA A 581 6.25 3.05 27.34
CA ALA A 581 7.08 3.87 28.23
C ALA A 581 7.62 3.09 29.45
N SER A 582 6.92 2.05 29.90
CA SER A 582 7.37 1.24 31.04
C SER A 582 8.57 0.33 30.72
N GLU A 583 8.79 -0.02 29.45
CA GLU A 583 9.84 -0.96 29.03
C GLU A 583 10.94 -0.30 28.20
N PHE A 584 10.73 0.91 27.67
CA PHE A 584 11.70 1.60 26.82
C PHE A 584 11.99 3.04 27.26
N LYS A 585 13.23 3.29 27.70
CA LYS A 585 13.66 4.58 28.26
C LYS A 585 13.45 5.79 27.35
N ASN A 586 13.57 5.62 26.02
CA ASN A 586 13.44 6.73 25.05
C ASN A 586 12.04 6.77 24.40
N ALA A 587 11.01 6.23 25.07
CA ALA A 587 9.66 6.13 24.53
C ALA A 587 9.10 7.47 24.07
N ASP A 588 9.24 8.54 24.86
CA ASP A 588 8.72 9.87 24.51
C ASP A 588 9.28 10.40 23.18
N SER A 589 10.58 10.16 22.93
CA SER A 589 11.21 10.57 21.67
C SER A 589 10.67 9.79 20.47
N VAL A 590 10.40 8.49 20.66
CA VAL A 590 9.80 7.63 19.62
C VAL A 590 8.36 8.02 19.36
N LEU A 591 7.53 8.18 20.40
CA LEU A 591 6.12 8.56 20.26
C LEU A 591 5.98 9.95 19.61
N LYS A 592 6.81 10.92 20.00
CA LYS A 592 6.88 12.22 19.32
C LYS A 592 7.24 12.06 17.84
N ARG A 593 8.20 11.19 17.53
CA ARG A 593 8.62 10.93 16.14
C ARG A 593 7.52 10.25 15.33
N THR A 594 6.75 9.35 15.94
CA THR A 594 5.59 8.71 15.31
C THR A 594 4.54 9.75 14.90
N GLU A 595 4.27 10.76 15.74
CA GLU A 595 3.38 11.88 15.37
C GLU A 595 3.96 12.72 14.21
N GLU A 596 5.26 13.03 14.22
CA GLU A 596 5.90 13.72 13.10
C GLU A 596 5.80 12.93 11.78
N ILE A 597 5.99 11.60 11.83
CA ILE A 597 5.84 10.72 10.67
C ILE A 597 4.39 10.73 10.17
N LYS A 598 3.41 10.67 11.07
CA LYS A 598 1.98 10.79 10.75
C LYS A 598 1.66 12.10 10.02
N LEU A 599 2.37 13.19 10.36
CA LEU A 599 2.23 14.48 9.68
C LEU A 599 2.94 14.53 8.31
N ARG A 600 4.04 13.80 8.09
CA ARG A 600 4.72 13.78 6.78
C ARG A 600 3.84 13.23 5.67
N GLY A 601 3.03 12.20 5.96
CA GLY A 601 2.00 11.70 5.05
C GLY A 601 0.82 12.67 4.79
N ARG A 602 0.84 13.88 5.39
CA ARG A 602 -0.19 14.92 5.22
C ARG A 602 0.26 16.14 4.40
N TYR A 603 1.56 16.28 4.13
CA TYR A 603 2.15 17.50 3.51
C TYR A 603 2.85 17.25 2.16
N ILE A 604 2.61 16.11 1.50
CA ILE A 604 3.15 15.86 0.15
C ILE A 604 2.26 16.52 -0.89
#